data_AF-A0A942AU94-F1
#
_entry.id   AF-A0A942AU94-F1
#
_cell.length_a   1.000
_cell.length_b   1.000
_cell.length_c   1.000
_cell.angle_alpha   90.00
_cell.angle_beta   90.00
_cell.angle_gamma   90.00
#
_symmetry.space_group_name_H-M   'P 1'
#
loop_
_entity.id
_entity.type
_entity.pdbx_description
1 polymer ?
#
loop_
_entity_poly.entity_id
_entity_poly.type
_entity_poly.pdbx_seq_one_letter_code
_entity_poly.pdbx_strand_id
1 'polypeptide(L)'
;MPDWNAIKSEYITEDISYRKLADKWGVSFRTLADHARKESWNKERNTHRDNVTKQTVQKIAARQSSDGAYKLLRLQEAADSIGDVIASIFGDADQFHRHIVEDGNYSVEERVYKKVDTKAIKDLTGAMKDLAYVLRNVYDLPTKQEQVTLDNAAERLRIEKAKAEEGKEDTKEISVEFFSEEEKGWSA
;
A
#
# COMPACT_ATOMS: atom_id res chain seq x y z
N MET A 1 11.21 -25.56 -47.23
CA MET A 1 10.44 -24.30 -47.07
C MET A 1 10.79 -23.74 -45.70
N PRO A 2 11.04 -22.42 -45.53
CA PRO A 2 11.38 -21.85 -44.23
C PRO A 2 10.26 -22.08 -43.21
N ASP A 3 10.61 -22.36 -41.96
CA ASP A 3 9.65 -22.47 -40.87
C ASP A 3 9.28 -21.08 -40.35
N TRP A 4 8.27 -20.48 -40.97
CA TRP A 4 7.82 -19.13 -40.64
C TRP A 4 7.26 -19.01 -39.21
N ASN A 5 6.71 -20.08 -38.64
CA ASN A 5 6.16 -20.05 -37.29
C ASN A 5 7.27 -19.99 -36.23
N ALA A 6 8.34 -20.76 -36.41
CA ALA A 6 9.49 -20.73 -35.52
C ALA A 6 10.21 -19.38 -35.58
N ILE A 7 10.41 -18.82 -36.78
CA ILE A 7 11.00 -17.50 -37.00
C ILE A 7 10.15 -16.41 -36.34
N LYS A 8 8.82 -16.49 -36.48
CA LYS A 8 7.86 -15.57 -35.87
C LYS A 8 7.90 -15.61 -34.35
N SER A 9 7.85 -16.81 -33.78
CA SER A 9 7.91 -17.01 -32.34
C SER A 9 9.16 -16.37 -31.76
N GLU A 10 10.33 -16.66 -32.35
CA GLU A 10 11.61 -16.11 -31.89
C GLU A 10 11.64 -14.59 -31.97
N TYR A 11 11.15 -13.99 -33.07
CA TYR A 11 11.06 -12.53 -33.19
C TYR A 11 10.17 -11.90 -32.10
N ILE A 12 9.03 -12.52 -31.81
CA ILE A 12 8.04 -12.01 -30.86
C ILE A 12 8.56 -12.12 -29.42
N THR A 13 9.22 -13.23 -29.07
CA THR A 13 9.67 -13.51 -27.70
C THR A 13 11.05 -12.95 -27.39
N GLU A 14 11.94 -12.79 -28.37
CA GLU A 14 13.31 -12.30 -28.18
C GLU A 14 13.50 -10.84 -28.62
N ASP A 15 14.62 -10.23 -28.20
CA ASP A 15 15.03 -8.88 -28.64
C ASP A 15 15.96 -8.90 -29.85
N ILE A 16 15.49 -9.54 -30.94
CA ILE A 16 16.24 -9.71 -32.19
C ILE A 16 15.64 -8.88 -33.33
N SER A 17 16.51 -8.32 -34.17
CA SER A 17 16.10 -7.57 -35.37
C SER A 17 15.87 -8.52 -36.55
N TYR A 18 15.01 -8.13 -37.50
CA TYR A 18 14.77 -8.88 -38.73
C TYR A 18 16.03 -9.20 -39.53
N ARG A 19 17.06 -8.36 -39.46
CA ARG A 19 18.34 -8.58 -40.16
C ARG A 19 19.12 -9.74 -39.53
N LYS A 20 19.28 -9.72 -38.21
CA LYS A 20 19.93 -10.81 -37.47
C LYS A 20 19.12 -12.11 -37.53
N LEU A 21 17.79 -11.99 -37.50
CA LEU A 21 16.89 -13.13 -37.63
C LEU A 21 16.98 -13.77 -39.03
N ALA A 22 17.08 -12.95 -40.08
CA ALA A 22 17.28 -13.42 -41.45
C ALA A 22 18.61 -14.18 -41.61
N ASP A 23 19.70 -13.63 -41.04
CA ASP A 23 21.03 -14.27 -41.04
C ASP A 23 21.01 -15.61 -40.28
N LYS A 24 20.37 -15.66 -39.10
CA LYS A 24 20.27 -16.85 -38.25
C LYS A 24 19.50 -17.99 -38.93
N TRP A 25 18.43 -17.66 -39.65
CA TRP A 25 17.54 -18.63 -40.27
C TRP A 25 17.84 -18.89 -41.75
N GLY A 26 18.91 -18.29 -42.30
CA GLY A 26 19.34 -18.49 -43.68
C GLY A 26 18.32 -18.05 -44.73
N VAL A 27 17.50 -17.04 -44.41
CA VAL A 27 16.45 -16.50 -45.28
C VAL A 27 16.79 -15.10 -45.76
N SER A 28 16.37 -14.74 -46.97
CA SER A 28 16.52 -13.38 -47.47
C SER A 28 15.75 -12.39 -46.58
N PHE A 29 16.44 -11.34 -46.14
CA PHE A 29 15.84 -10.24 -45.37
C PHE A 29 14.57 -9.70 -46.01
N ARG A 30 14.56 -9.57 -47.35
CA ARG A 30 13.42 -9.00 -48.10
C ARG A 30 12.19 -9.90 -48.00
N THR A 31 12.39 -11.22 -48.14
CA THR A 31 11.33 -12.23 -47.99
C THR A 31 10.80 -12.28 -46.56
N LEU A 32 11.67 -12.22 -45.56
CA LEU A 32 11.27 -12.19 -44.15
C LEU A 32 10.50 -10.91 -43.80
N ALA A 33 10.98 -9.75 -44.24
CA ALA A 33 10.33 -8.46 -43.99
C ALA A 33 8.93 -8.38 -44.62
N ASP A 34 8.75 -8.89 -45.83
CA ASP A 34 7.44 -8.93 -46.49
C ASP A 34 6.47 -9.89 -45.80
N HIS A 35 6.96 -11.05 -45.33
CA HIS A 35 6.16 -12.00 -44.55
C HIS A 35 5.73 -11.40 -43.21
N ALA A 36 6.67 -10.81 -42.48
CA ALA A 36 6.43 -10.17 -41.19
C ALA A 36 5.47 -8.97 -41.30
N ARG A 37 5.51 -8.22 -42.42
CA ARG A 37 4.58 -7.12 -42.69
C ARG A 37 3.17 -7.64 -42.98
N LYS A 38 3.02 -8.66 -43.82
CA LYS A 38 1.71 -9.27 -44.14
C LYS A 38 0.99 -9.77 -42.88
N GLU A 39 1.76 -10.32 -41.94
CA GLU A 39 1.22 -10.84 -40.69
C GLU A 39 1.32 -9.88 -39.50
N SER A 40 1.78 -8.63 -39.71
CA SER A 40 1.87 -7.63 -38.64
C SER A 40 2.64 -8.10 -37.38
N TRP A 41 3.76 -8.79 -37.57
CA TRP A 41 4.55 -9.35 -36.45
C TRP A 41 4.99 -8.30 -35.43
N ASN A 42 5.19 -7.06 -35.87
CA ASN A 42 5.49 -5.93 -34.98
C ASN A 42 4.36 -5.66 -33.98
N LYS A 43 3.10 -5.77 -34.40
CA LYS A 43 1.92 -5.60 -33.55
C LYS A 43 1.86 -6.73 -32.53
N GLU A 44 2.02 -7.96 -32.98
CA GLU A 44 2.03 -9.13 -32.09
C GLU A 44 3.18 -9.05 -31.06
N ARG A 45 4.35 -8.60 -31.48
CA ARG A 45 5.50 -8.37 -30.59
C ARG A 45 5.22 -7.29 -29.54
N ASN A 46 4.58 -6.19 -29.93
CA ASN A 46 4.17 -5.15 -28.98
C ASN A 46 3.14 -5.70 -27.99
N THR A 47 2.12 -6.42 -28.47
CA THR A 47 1.14 -7.08 -27.60
C THR A 47 1.79 -8.08 -26.63
N HIS A 48 2.77 -8.88 -27.10
CA HIS A 48 3.52 -9.78 -26.23
C HIS A 48 4.28 -9.01 -25.15
N ARG A 49 4.98 -7.94 -25.51
CA ARG A 49 5.70 -7.07 -24.56
C ARG A 49 4.78 -6.44 -23.52
N ASP A 50 3.62 -5.95 -23.95
CA ASP A 50 2.62 -5.37 -23.05
C ASP A 50 2.09 -6.42 -22.07
N ASN A 51 1.80 -7.64 -22.57
CA ASN A 51 1.35 -8.75 -21.74
C ASN A 51 2.42 -9.20 -20.72
N VAL A 52 3.69 -9.34 -21.15
CA VAL A 52 4.81 -9.68 -20.26
C VAL A 52 5.00 -8.60 -19.20
N THR A 53 4.93 -7.32 -19.58
CA THR A 53 5.02 -6.19 -18.65
C THR A 53 3.90 -6.24 -17.62
N LYS A 54 2.65 -6.42 -18.07
CA LYS A 54 1.48 -6.53 -17.19
C LYS A 54 1.61 -7.70 -16.22
N GLN A 55 1.98 -8.89 -16.70
CA GLN A 55 2.18 -10.07 -15.86
C GLN A 55 3.32 -9.87 -14.85
N THR A 56 4.40 -9.20 -15.27
CA THR A 56 5.54 -8.91 -14.39
C THR A 56 5.14 -7.95 -13.28
N VAL A 57 4.45 -6.86 -13.60
CA VAL A 57 3.93 -5.91 -12.61
C VAL A 57 2.98 -6.62 -11.62
N GLN A 58 2.06 -7.45 -12.12
CA GLN A 58 1.15 -8.22 -11.27
C GLN A 58 1.89 -9.18 -10.33
N LYS A 59 2.90 -9.92 -10.83
CA LYS A 59 3.72 -10.82 -10.00
C LYS A 59 4.53 -10.07 -8.95
N ILE A 60 5.10 -8.91 -9.31
CA ILE A 60 5.83 -8.06 -8.36
C ILE A 60 4.87 -7.56 -7.28
N ALA A 61 3.70 -7.04 -7.66
CA ALA A 61 2.69 -6.58 -6.71
C ALA A 61 2.23 -7.70 -5.78
N ALA A 62 1.94 -8.90 -6.31
CA ALA A 62 1.55 -10.06 -5.52
C ALA A 62 2.67 -10.50 -4.56
N ARG A 63 3.93 -10.51 -5.01
CA ARG A 63 5.08 -10.83 -4.16
C ARG A 63 5.31 -9.79 -3.09
N GLN A 64 5.19 -8.51 -3.41
CA GLN A 64 5.34 -7.41 -2.44
C GLN A 64 4.22 -7.43 -1.40
N SER A 65 2.98 -7.71 -1.81
CA SER A 65 1.86 -7.92 -0.90
C SER A 65 2.11 -9.13 0.02
N SER A 66 2.61 -10.24 -0.53
CA SER A 66 2.94 -11.44 0.24
C SER A 66 4.10 -11.19 1.23
N ASP A 67 5.19 -10.55 0.79
CA ASP A 67 6.34 -10.21 1.65
C ASP A 67 5.94 -9.23 2.76
N GLY A 68 5.09 -8.25 2.45
CA GLY A 68 4.47 -7.38 3.44
C GLY A 68 3.65 -8.17 4.47
N ALA A 69 2.77 -9.07 4.02
CA ALA A 69 1.97 -9.92 4.90
C ALA A 69 2.85 -10.82 5.79
N TYR A 70 3.91 -11.43 5.26
CA TYR A 70 4.84 -12.24 6.04
C TYR A 70 5.60 -11.42 7.10
N LYS A 71 6.02 -10.20 6.76
CA LYS A 71 6.67 -9.30 7.71
C LYS A 71 5.72 -8.87 8.82
N LEU A 72 4.45 -8.57 8.48
CA LEU A 72 3.42 -8.25 9.46
C LEU A 72 3.14 -9.43 10.40
N LEU A 73 2.99 -10.64 9.86
CA LEU A 73 2.79 -11.84 10.66
C LEU A 73 3.94 -12.05 11.66
N ARG A 74 5.19 -11.90 11.21
CA ARG A 74 6.36 -11.99 12.10
C ARG A 74 6.39 -10.91 13.18
N LEU A 75 5.97 -9.69 12.86
CA LEU A 75 5.85 -8.61 13.85
C LEU A 75 4.75 -8.92 14.87
N GLN A 76 3.63 -9.50 14.43
CA GLN A 76 2.56 -9.97 15.30
C GLN A 76 3.06 -11.06 16.24
N GLU A 77 3.70 -12.11 15.71
CA GLU A 77 4.27 -13.20 16.52
C GLU A 77 5.29 -12.70 17.56
N ALA A 78 6.15 -11.76 17.17
CA ALA A 78 7.11 -11.15 18.08
C ALA A 78 6.42 -10.30 19.17
N ALA A 79 5.38 -9.55 18.79
CA ALA A 79 4.63 -8.74 19.74
C ALA A 79 3.87 -9.61 20.76
N ASP A 80 3.25 -10.70 20.31
CA ASP A 80 2.58 -11.68 21.18
C ASP A 80 3.59 -12.31 22.15
N SER A 81 4.76 -12.73 21.66
CA SER A 81 5.83 -13.29 22.49
C SER A 81 6.32 -12.31 23.57
N ILE A 82 6.48 -11.03 23.23
CA ILE A 82 6.84 -9.99 24.21
C ILE A 82 5.70 -9.82 25.23
N GLY A 83 4.45 -9.84 24.79
CA GLY A 83 3.28 -9.80 25.67
C GLY A 83 3.29 -10.93 26.70
N ASP A 84 3.59 -12.15 26.27
CA ASP A 84 3.70 -13.32 27.14
C ASP A 84 4.84 -13.17 28.16
N VAL A 85 6.00 -12.67 27.74
CA VAL A 85 7.12 -12.38 28.65
C VAL A 85 6.71 -11.35 29.70
N ILE A 86 6.06 -10.25 29.30
CA ILE A 86 5.56 -9.23 30.23
C ILE A 86 4.54 -9.83 31.19
N ALA A 87 3.61 -10.65 30.71
CA ALA A 87 2.62 -11.32 31.55
C ALA A 87 3.27 -12.24 32.58
N SER A 88 4.30 -13.00 32.18
CA SER A 88 5.06 -13.87 33.09
C SER A 88 5.82 -13.08 34.16
N ILE A 89 6.38 -11.91 33.82
CA ILE A 89 6.99 -10.98 34.78
C ILE A 89 5.97 -10.54 35.84
N PHE A 90 4.73 -10.23 35.45
CA PHE A 90 3.68 -9.86 36.40
C PHE A 90 3.16 -11.05 37.23
N GLY A 91 3.32 -12.28 36.72
CA GLY A 91 3.02 -13.50 37.47
C GLY A 91 4.01 -13.77 38.61
N ASP A 92 5.20 -13.17 38.58
CA ASP A 92 6.21 -13.29 39.62
C ASP A 92 6.20 -12.06 40.54
N ALA A 93 5.54 -12.21 41.70
CA ALA A 93 5.39 -11.13 42.68
C ALA A 93 6.72 -10.59 43.24
N ASP A 94 7.79 -11.40 43.22
CA ASP A 94 9.11 -11.03 43.73
C ASP A 94 10.00 -10.42 42.65
N GLN A 95 9.65 -10.51 41.37
CA GLN A 95 10.44 -9.95 40.27
C GLN A 95 10.73 -8.45 40.42
N PHE A 96 9.77 -7.68 40.96
CA PHE A 96 9.97 -6.24 41.22
C PHE A 96 10.68 -5.95 42.54
N HIS A 97 11.05 -6.97 43.30
CA HIS A 97 11.81 -6.88 44.54
C HIS A 97 13.26 -7.36 44.36
N ARG A 98 13.61 -7.88 43.18
CA ARG A 98 14.97 -8.30 42.82
C ARG A 98 15.78 -7.10 42.32
N HIS A 99 16.97 -6.90 42.89
CA HIS A 99 17.90 -5.85 42.50
C HIS A 99 19.24 -6.48 42.11
N ILE A 100 19.81 -5.95 41.02
CA ILE A 100 21.15 -6.29 40.60
C ILE A 100 22.13 -5.42 41.38
N VAL A 101 23.01 -6.05 42.17
CA VAL A 101 23.97 -5.37 43.04
C VAL A 101 25.39 -5.74 42.59
N GLU A 102 26.22 -4.73 42.34
CA GLU A 102 27.64 -4.91 42.12
C GLU A 102 28.34 -4.97 43.48
N ASP A 103 28.98 -6.10 43.77
CA ASP A 103 29.92 -6.19 44.89
C ASP A 103 31.24 -5.52 44.46
N GLY A 104 31.97 -4.94 45.42
CA GLY A 104 33.17 -4.11 45.21
C GLY A 104 34.35 -4.81 44.51
N ASN A 105 34.14 -6.02 43.99
CA ASN A 105 35.06 -6.85 43.23
C ASN A 105 34.62 -7.04 41.76
N TYR A 106 33.75 -6.16 41.23
CA TYR A 106 33.15 -6.24 39.88
C TYR A 106 32.28 -7.50 39.65
N SER A 107 31.89 -8.20 40.71
CA SER A 107 30.94 -9.31 40.63
C SER A 107 29.53 -8.79 40.80
N VAL A 108 28.65 -9.19 39.88
CA VAL A 108 27.25 -8.78 39.87
C VAL A 108 26.40 -9.90 40.46
N GLU A 109 25.66 -9.62 41.52
CA GLU A 109 24.79 -10.56 42.21
C GLU A 109 23.33 -10.07 42.24
N GLU A 110 22.40 -11.01 42.19
CA GLU A 110 20.98 -10.75 42.35
C GLU A 110 20.60 -10.86 43.83
N ARG A 111 19.92 -9.85 44.38
CA ARG A 111 19.42 -9.87 45.76
C ARG A 111 17.97 -9.41 45.83
N VAL A 112 17.19 -10.09 46.66
CA VAL A 112 15.79 -9.74 46.93
C VAL A 112 15.72 -8.77 48.10
N TYR A 113 15.05 -7.64 47.90
CA TYR A 113 14.85 -6.59 48.90
C TYR A 113 13.37 -6.33 49.14
N LYS A 114 13.02 -5.85 50.34
CA LYS A 114 11.66 -5.37 50.63
C LYS A 114 11.26 -4.15 49.78
N LYS A 115 12.25 -3.37 49.31
CA LYS A 115 12.02 -2.20 48.47
C LYS A 115 11.81 -2.65 47.02
N VAL A 116 10.80 -2.09 46.39
CA VAL A 116 10.52 -2.29 44.96
C VAL A 116 11.60 -1.64 44.09
N ASP A 117 12.07 -2.35 43.07
CA ASP A 117 12.89 -1.83 41.99
C ASP A 117 12.03 -1.00 41.02
N THR A 118 11.99 0.31 41.29
CA THR A 118 11.28 1.28 40.44
C THR A 118 11.91 1.45 39.06
N LYS A 119 13.18 1.10 38.88
CA LYS A 119 13.86 1.18 37.58
C LYS A 119 13.37 0.06 36.68
N ALA A 120 13.31 -1.17 37.20
CA ALA A 120 12.72 -2.30 36.48
C ALA A 120 11.28 -2.02 36.02
N ILE A 121 10.45 -1.41 36.87
CA ILE A 121 9.09 -0.99 36.51
C ILE A 121 9.07 0.06 35.39
N LYS A 122 9.96 1.06 35.47
CA LYS A 122 10.05 2.12 34.45
C LYS A 122 10.49 1.57 33.10
N ASP A 123 11.49 0.69 33.10
CA ASP A 123 12.01 0.07 31.88
C ASP A 123 10.95 -0.84 31.26
N LEU A 124 10.23 -1.62 32.07
CA LEU A 124 9.08 -2.41 31.62
C LEU A 124 7.95 -1.54 31.04
N THR A 125 7.66 -0.40 31.67
CA THR A 125 6.67 0.56 31.16
C THR A 125 7.09 1.16 29.83
N GLY A 126 8.39 1.38 29.62
CA GLY A 126 8.95 1.75 28.32
C GLY A 126 8.67 0.69 27.27
N ALA A 127 9.06 -0.56 27.56
CA ALA A 127 8.82 -1.70 26.68
C ALA A 127 7.33 -1.89 26.32
N MET A 128 6.41 -1.69 27.28
CA MET A 128 4.97 -1.74 27.02
C MET A 128 4.48 -0.64 26.07
N LYS A 129 5.03 0.58 26.18
CA LYS A 129 4.67 1.68 25.26
C LYS A 129 5.16 1.40 23.85
N ASP A 130 6.37 0.87 23.72
CA ASP A 130 6.96 0.49 22.44
C ASP A 130 6.17 -0.65 21.80
N LEU A 131 5.79 -1.67 22.60
CA LEU A 131 4.94 -2.76 22.14
C LEU A 131 3.57 -2.26 21.68
N ALA A 132 2.92 -1.38 22.45
CA ALA A 132 1.64 -0.80 22.09
C ALA A 132 1.73 0.02 20.79
N TYR A 133 2.85 0.69 20.54
CA TYR A 133 3.12 1.38 19.28
C TYR A 133 3.26 0.41 18.11
N VAL A 134 4.02 -0.69 18.28
CA VAL A 134 4.17 -1.73 17.26
C VAL A 134 2.82 -2.38 16.94
N LEU A 135 2.08 -2.82 17.95
CA LEU A 135 0.75 -3.42 17.78
C LEU A 135 -0.20 -2.47 17.04
N ARG A 136 -0.17 -1.18 17.38
CA ARG A 136 -0.99 -0.17 16.72
C ARG A 136 -0.70 -0.07 15.22
N ASN A 137 0.58 -0.05 14.86
CA ASN A 137 1.00 0.02 13.45
C ASN A 137 0.74 -1.28 12.69
N VAL A 138 0.85 -2.44 13.35
CA VAL A 138 0.60 -3.74 12.72
C VAL A 138 -0.89 -3.95 12.43
N TYR A 139 -1.76 -3.52 13.34
CA TYR A 139 -3.20 -3.69 13.21
C TYR A 139 -3.92 -2.47 12.60
N ASP A 140 -3.18 -1.46 12.10
CA ASP A 140 -3.72 -0.18 11.63
C ASP A 140 -4.73 0.45 12.60
N LEU A 141 -4.50 0.27 13.92
CA LEU A 141 -5.43 0.76 14.94
C LEU A 141 -5.20 2.26 15.14
N PRO A 142 -6.19 3.12 14.97
CA PRO A 142 -6.01 4.53 15.27
C PRO A 142 -5.85 4.74 16.79
N THR A 143 -5.09 5.76 17.18
CA THR A 143 -5.16 6.29 18.55
C THR A 143 -6.55 6.85 18.82
N LYS A 144 -6.94 6.99 20.10
CA LYS A 144 -8.21 7.65 20.46
C LYS A 144 -8.34 9.05 19.86
N GLN A 145 -7.24 9.80 19.78
CA GLN A 145 -7.23 11.16 19.24
C GLN A 145 -7.38 11.16 17.70
N GLU A 146 -6.71 10.24 17.01
CA GLU A 146 -6.88 10.05 15.56
C GLU A 146 -8.29 9.57 15.22
N GLN A 147 -8.86 8.65 16.00
CA GLN A 147 -10.24 8.19 15.84
C GLN A 147 -11.23 9.35 15.93
N VAL A 148 -11.11 10.19 16.96
CA VAL A 148 -11.95 11.40 17.10
C VAL A 148 -11.78 12.35 15.90
N THR A 149 -10.56 12.46 15.36
CA THR A 149 -10.30 13.29 14.18
C THR A 149 -10.94 12.71 12.92
N LEU A 150 -10.84 11.40 12.71
CA LEU A 150 -11.48 10.69 11.60
C LEU A 150 -13.00 10.79 11.68
N ASP A 151 -13.58 10.60 12.86
CA ASP A 151 -15.03 10.69 13.10
C ASP A 151 -15.54 12.11 12.79
N ASN A 152 -14.83 13.14 13.26
CA ASN A 152 -15.16 14.53 12.96
C ASN A 152 -15.02 14.85 11.46
N ALA A 153 -13.99 14.32 10.79
CA ALA A 153 -13.79 14.51 9.35
C ALA A 153 -14.88 13.80 8.53
N ALA A 154 -15.25 12.59 8.92
CA ALA A 154 -16.33 11.82 8.31
C ALA A 154 -17.68 12.55 8.47
N GLU A 155 -17.94 13.11 9.65
CA GLU A 155 -19.15 13.86 9.92
C GLU A 155 -19.21 15.17 9.10
N ARG A 156 -18.08 15.87 8.96
CA ARG A 156 -17.98 17.05 8.08
C ARG A 156 -18.25 16.68 6.62
N LEU A 157 -17.63 15.61 6.13
CA LEU A 157 -17.84 15.14 4.75
C LEU A 157 -19.30 14.73 4.53
N ARG A 158 -19.95 14.12 5.52
CA ARG A 158 -21.38 13.77 5.47
C ARG A 158 -22.24 15.01 5.32
N ILE A 159 -21.99 16.04 6.14
CA ILE A 159 -22.69 17.32 6.07
C ILE A 159 -22.45 18.02 4.73
N GLU A 160 -21.21 18.04 4.22
CA GLU A 160 -20.88 18.65 2.92
C GLU A 160 -21.57 17.93 1.76
N LYS A 161 -21.61 16.59 1.76
CA LYS A 161 -22.34 15.81 0.76
C LYS A 161 -23.84 16.10 0.80
N ALA A 162 -24.45 16.13 1.99
CA ALA A 162 -25.86 16.46 2.15
C ALA A 162 -26.19 17.88 1.64
N LYS A 163 -25.36 18.87 1.98
CA LYS A 163 -25.52 20.25 1.47
C LYS A 163 -25.32 20.34 -0.05
N ALA A 164 -24.40 19.57 -0.61
CA ALA A 164 -24.17 19.53 -2.06
C ALA A 164 -25.31 18.82 -2.82
N GLU A 165 -26.06 17.94 -2.16
CA GLU A 165 -27.28 17.33 -2.70
C GLU A 165 -28.48 18.29 -2.60
N GLU A 166 -28.68 18.95 -1.45
CA GLU A 166 -29.71 20.00 -1.30
C GLU A 166 -29.52 21.17 -2.28
N GLY A 167 -28.27 21.61 -2.48
CA GLY A 167 -27.95 22.69 -3.43
C GLY A 167 -28.19 22.35 -4.91
N LYS A 168 -28.44 21.08 -5.27
CA LYS A 168 -28.81 20.67 -6.63
C LYS A 168 -30.33 20.73 -6.87
N GLU A 169 -31.15 20.69 -5.82
CA GLU A 169 -32.61 20.80 -5.96
C GLU A 169 -33.09 22.25 -6.06
N ASP A 170 -32.30 23.22 -5.57
CA ASP A 170 -32.70 24.63 -5.50
C ASP A 170 -32.31 25.49 -6.71
N THR A 171 -31.74 24.92 -7.78
CA THR A 171 -31.67 25.59 -9.10
C THR A 171 -33.05 25.63 -9.76
N LYS A 172 -34.02 26.32 -9.16
CA LYS A 172 -35.18 26.79 -9.89
C LYS A 172 -34.70 27.88 -10.85
N GLU A 173 -34.78 27.57 -12.13
CA GLU A 173 -34.49 28.45 -13.26
C GLU A 173 -35.22 29.79 -13.06
N ILE A 174 -34.48 30.84 -12.68
CA ILE A 174 -35.03 32.19 -12.60
C ILE A 174 -35.15 32.70 -14.03
N SER A 175 -36.31 32.48 -14.65
CA SER A 175 -36.67 33.06 -15.95
C SER A 175 -37.09 34.51 -15.75
N VAL A 176 -36.26 35.45 -16.21
CA VAL A 176 -36.60 36.89 -16.25
C VAL A 176 -37.38 37.16 -17.54
N GLU A 177 -38.70 37.33 -17.44
CA GLU A 177 -39.54 37.77 -18.55
C GLU A 177 -39.42 39.30 -18.73
N PHE A 178 -38.87 39.73 -19.86
CA PHE A 178 -38.89 41.13 -20.27
C PHE A 178 -40.26 41.45 -20.89
N PHE A 179 -41.11 42.15 -20.14
CA PHE A 179 -42.32 42.75 -20.69
C PHE A 179 -41.93 43.97 -21.54
N SER A 180 -42.08 43.88 -22.87
CA SER A 180 -41.97 45.05 -23.74
C SER A 180 -43.25 45.88 -23.60
N GLU A 181 -43.13 47.08 -23.06
CA GLU A 181 -44.21 48.05 -22.98
C GLU A 181 -44.54 48.55 -24.40
N GLU A 182 -45.67 48.12 -24.94
CA GLU A 182 -46.23 48.64 -26.20
C GLU A 182 -46.51 50.15 -26.06
N GLU A 183 -46.13 50.86 -27.13
CA GLU A 183 -46.32 52.28 -27.35
C GLU A 183 -47.73 52.76 -26.93
N LYS A 184 -47.82 53.40 -25.76
CA LYS A 184 -48.92 54.33 -25.51
C LYS A 184 -48.55 55.68 -26.10
N GLY A 185 -49.11 55.93 -27.28
CA GLY A 185 -49.10 57.22 -27.94
C GLY A 185 -49.47 58.34 -26.97
N TRP A 186 -48.66 59.40 -26.98
CA TRP A 186 -49.02 60.69 -26.41
C TRP A 186 -49.78 61.49 -27.46
N SER A 187 -51.10 61.62 -27.28
CA SER A 187 -51.88 62.71 -27.86
C SER A 187 -51.78 63.94 -26.95
N ALA A 188 -51.17 65.02 -27.44
CA ALA A 188 -51.60 66.41 -27.28
C ALA A 188 -50.73 67.32 -28.17
#